data_AF-A0A8T4ZY66-F1
#
_entry.id   AF-A0A8T4ZY66-F1
#
_cell.length_a   1.000
_cell.length_b   1.000
_cell.length_c   1.000
_cell.angle_alpha   90.00
_cell.angle_beta   90.00
_cell.angle_gamma   90.00
#
_symmetry.space_group_name_H-M   'P 1'
#
loop_
_entity.id
_entity.type
_entity.pdbx_description
1 polymer ?
#
loop_
_entity_poly.entity_id
_entity_poly.type
_entity_poly.pdbx_seq_one_letter_code
_entity_poly.pdbx_strand_id
1 'polypeptide(L)' 'MIGHKNIKITLRCTQLVNFKDDEYHSATAKIIEEAGKLIEASFEFVCHHEGAILFRKRK' A
#
# COMPACT_ATOMS: atom_id res chain seq x y z
N MET A 1 -18.71 -5.48 -48.87
CA MET A 1 -19.03 -4.61 -47.72
C MET A 1 -18.25 -5.12 -46.52
N ILE A 2 -17.42 -4.29 -45.89
CA ILE A 2 -16.55 -4.72 -44.79
C ILE A 2 -17.35 -4.63 -43.49
N GLY A 3 -18.12 -5.68 -43.23
CA GLY A 3 -18.96 -5.82 -42.04
C GLY A 3 -18.20 -6.41 -40.85
N HIS A 4 -16.98 -5.96 -40.57
CA HIS A 4 -16.30 -6.30 -39.31
C HIS A 4 -16.61 -5.23 -38.27
N LYS A 5 -17.82 -5.34 -37.69
CA LYS A 5 -18.16 -4.71 -36.42
C LYS A 5 -17.65 -5.60 -35.29
N ASN A 6 -16.33 -5.82 -35.23
CA ASN A 6 -15.71 -6.38 -34.04
C ASN A 6 -15.55 -5.24 -33.04
N ILE A 7 -16.60 -5.09 -32.24
CA ILE A 7 -16.63 -4.27 -31.04
C ILE A 7 -15.39 -4.65 -30.24
N LYS A 8 -14.54 -3.65 -30.06
CA LYS A 8 -13.29 -3.62 -29.31
C LYS A 8 -13.52 -4.03 -27.84
N ILE A 9 -13.82 -5.30 -27.59
CA ILE A 9 -13.89 -5.88 -26.24
C ILE A 9 -12.47 -6.16 -25.69
N THR A 10 -11.42 -5.94 -26.49
CA THR A 10 -10.02 -6.34 -26.17
C THR A 10 -9.14 -5.25 -25.52
N LEU A 11 -9.62 -4.04 -25.18
CA LEU A 11 -8.70 -3.02 -24.61
C LEU A 11 -9.05 -2.51 -23.20
N ARG A 12 -10.11 -3.00 -22.56
CA ARG A 12 -10.49 -2.48 -21.23
C ARG A 12 -10.68 -3.54 -20.16
N CYS A 13 -9.91 -4.62 -20.24
CA CYS A 13 -9.86 -5.65 -19.19
C CYS A 13 -8.41 -6.10 -18.89
N THR A 14 -7.44 -5.17 -18.87
CA THR A 14 -6.06 -5.51 -18.46
C THR A 14 -5.29 -4.35 -17.81
N GLN A 15 -5.91 -3.19 -17.60
CA GLN A 15 -5.23 -2.03 -17.01
C GLN A 15 -6.01 -1.51 -15.81
N LEU A 16 -6.12 -2.33 -14.77
CA LEU A 16 -6.17 -1.93 -13.36
C LEU A 16 -6.37 -3.20 -12.54
N VAL A 17 -5.57 -4.23 -12.86
CA VAL A 17 -5.16 -5.14 -11.80
C VAL A 17 -4.13 -4.34 -10.99
N ASN A 18 -4.61 -3.40 -10.16
CA ASN A 18 -3.79 -2.83 -9.12
C ASN A 18 -3.69 -3.93 -8.06
N PHE A 19 -2.82 -4.90 -8.33
CA PHE A 19 -2.37 -5.82 -7.30
C PHE A 19 -1.85 -4.97 -6.14
N LYS A 20 -2.27 -5.33 -4.93
CA LYS A 20 -1.88 -4.77 -3.62
C LYS A 20 -2.76 -3.66 -3.09
N ASP A 21 -4.03 -3.99 -2.93
CA ASP A 21 -4.78 -3.61 -1.73
C ASP A 21 -4.22 -4.39 -0.52
N ASP A 22 -2.93 -4.19 -0.27
CA ASP A 22 -2.29 -4.54 0.99
C ASP A 22 -2.27 -3.20 1.72
N GLU A 23 -3.44 -2.75 2.19
CA GLU A 23 -3.65 -1.47 2.88
C GLU A 23 -2.92 -1.49 4.24
N TYR A 24 -1.60 -1.52 4.22
CA TYR A 24 -0.81 -1.36 5.43
C TYR A 24 -0.83 0.12 5.82
N HIS A 25 -1.29 0.43 7.04
CA HIS A 25 -1.09 1.76 7.60
C HIS A 25 0.39 1.88 7.96
N SER A 26 1.11 2.79 7.29
CA SER A 26 2.51 3.07 7.58
C SER A 26 2.60 4.30 8.47
N ALA A 27 3.37 4.20 9.54
CA ALA A 27 3.64 5.29 10.46
C ALA A 27 5.14 5.39 10.71
N THR A 28 5.63 6.60 11.00
CA THR A 28 7.05 6.81 11.30
C THR A 28 7.19 7.59 12.60
N ALA A 29 8.21 7.27 13.39
CA ALA A 29 8.56 8.01 14.61
C ALA A 29 10.02 8.41 14.59
N LYS A 30 10.32 9.64 15.04
CA LYS A 30 11.69 10.14 15.20
C LYS A 30 12.21 10.02 16.63
N ILE A 31 11.31 9.81 17.59
CA ILE A 31 11.64 9.73 19.02
C ILE A 31 10.97 8.50 19.65
N ILE A 32 11.57 8.01 20.73
CA ILE A 32 11.12 6.78 21.42
C ILE A 32 9.70 6.93 21.99
N GLU A 33 9.31 8.12 22.43
CA GLU A 33 7.96 8.37 22.95
C GLU A 33 6.87 8.14 21.89
N GLU A 34 7.08 8.64 20.67
CA GLU A 34 6.17 8.45 19.54
C GLU A 34 6.20 6.99 19.06
N ALA A 35 7.37 6.36 19.07
CA ALA A 35 7.52 4.94 18.78
C ALA A 35 6.71 4.08 19.77
N GLY A 36 6.73 4.41 21.06
CA GLY A 36 5.95 3.73 22.10
C GLY A 36 4.45 3.79 21.82
N LYS A 37 3.92 4.98 21.49
CA LYS A 37 2.51 5.17 21.13
C LYS A 37 2.10 4.34 19.90
N LEU A 38 2.99 4.19 18.92
CA LEU A 38 2.74 3.36 17.73
C LEU A 38 2.69 1.87 18.08
N ILE A 39 3.59 1.40 18.95
CA ILE A 39 3.54 0.02 19.47
C ILE A 39 2.23 -0.24 20.22
N GLU A 40 1.81 0.68 21.09
CA GLU A 40 0.52 0.59 21.81
C GLU A 40 -0.68 0.57 20.85
N ALA A 41 -0.60 1.31 19.75
CA ALA A 41 -1.61 1.33 18.69
C ALA A 41 -1.60 0.07 17.77
N SER A 42 -0.88 -0.98 18.15
CA SER A 42 -0.73 -2.25 17.42
C SER A 42 0.00 -2.11 16.10
N PHE A 43 0.95 -1.18 16.00
CA PHE A 43 1.89 -1.16 14.88
C PHE A 43 3.10 -2.03 15.17
N GLU A 44 3.54 -2.77 14.16
CA GLU A 44 4.77 -3.55 14.18
C GLU A 44 5.96 -2.70 13.72
N PHE A 45 7.08 -2.81 14.44
CA PHE A 45 8.35 -2.24 14.01
C PHE A 45 8.86 -2.96 12.76
N VAL A 46 9.26 -2.20 11.75
CA VAL A 46 9.81 -2.74 10.50
C VAL A 46 11.32 -2.52 10.47
N CYS A 47 11.74 -1.27 10.39
CA CYS A 47 13.15 -0.89 10.21
C CYS A 47 13.39 0.53 10.73
N HIS A 48 14.65 0.84 11.03
CA HIS A 48 15.10 2.20 11.30
C HIS A 48 15.89 2.72 10.09
N HIS A 49 15.49 3.85 9.53
CA HIS A 49 16.11 4.46 8.35
C HIS A 49 16.33 5.95 8.58
N GLU A 50 17.58 6.41 8.45
CA GLU A 50 17.95 7.83 8.51
C GLU A 50 17.45 8.58 9.76
N GLY A 51 17.44 7.91 10.92
CA GLY A 51 16.96 8.51 12.18
C GLY A 51 15.44 8.48 12.37
N ALA A 52 14.71 7.84 11.45
CA ALA A 52 13.28 7.59 11.56
C ALA A 52 13.00 6.09 11.68
N ILE A 53 12.19 5.74 12.67
CA ILE A 53 11.72 4.39 12.94
C ILE A 53 10.44 4.18 12.12
N LEU A 54 10.42 3.18 11.24
CA LEU A 54 9.26 2.83 10.43
C LEU A 54 8.43 1.73 11.09
N PHE A 55 7.13 1.95 11.06
CA PHE A 55 6.11 1.07 11.60
C PHE A 55 5.09 0.73 10.53
N ARG A 56 4.58 -0.50 10.59
CA ARG A 56 3.46 -0.93 9.76
C ARG A 56 2.37 -1.52 10.64
N LYS A 57 1.12 -1.30 10.26
CA LYS A 57 -0.03 -2.01 10.82
C LYS A 57 -0.81 -2.63 9.68
N ARG A 58 -1.16 -3.90 9.82
CA ARG A 58 -2.11 -4.55 8.91
C ARG A 58 -3.50 -3.95 9.16
N LYS A 59 -4.28 -3.71 8.09
CA LYS A 59 -5.68 -3.29 8.22
C LYS A 59 -6.51 -4.35 8.93
#